data_AF-A0A2U1SZJ4-F1
#
_entry.id   AF-A0A2U1SZJ4-F1
#
_cell.length_a   1.000
_cell.length_b   1.000
_cell.length_c   1.000
_cell.angle_alpha   90.00
_cell.angle_beta   90.00
_cell.angle_gamma   90.00
#
_symmetry.space_group_name_H-M   'P 1'
#
loop_
_entity.id
_entity.type
_entity.pdbx_description
1 polymer ?
#
loop_
_entity_poly.entity_id
_entity_poly.type
_entity_poly.pdbx_seq_one_letter_code
_entity_poly.pdbx_strand_id
1 'polypeptide(L)'
;MERLGIPDSPTRRVLFDLAGILDDREGGAQVALATAAWVALTKEFEEQFTPKSPLRVQAEYLRNQRELKSLGIETPDLRGEDLQFDVLPTTPVEFAQQLGYADGGRAVRKVLRLGFPDHDRHSGWAPLTPEQVNYVRAHLARR
;
A
#
# COMPACT_ATOMS: atom_id res chain seq x y z
N MET A 1 -0.63 28.87 21.35
CA MET A 1 0.52 28.00 21.01
C MET A 1 0.23 27.25 19.71
N GLU A 2 0.39 27.92 18.57
CA GLU A 2 0.26 27.35 17.22
C GLU A 2 1.56 27.62 16.46
N ARG A 3 2.64 26.92 16.80
CA ARG A 3 3.96 27.14 16.16
C ARG A 3 4.65 25.90 15.61
N LEU A 4 4.00 24.75 15.62
CA LEU A 4 4.42 23.56 14.87
C LEU A 4 3.25 23.24 13.97
N GLY A 5 3.40 23.41 12.65
CA GLY A 5 2.37 23.20 11.63
C GLY A 5 1.90 21.74 11.48
N ILE A 6 1.87 20.99 12.57
CA ILE A 6 1.39 19.62 12.68
C ILE A 6 -0.06 19.70 13.16
N PRO A 7 -1.05 19.22 12.39
CA PRO A 7 -2.44 19.21 12.82
C PRO A 7 -2.61 18.43 14.13
N ASP A 8 -3.59 18.84 14.95
CA ASP A 8 -3.90 18.11 16.19
C ASP A 8 -4.30 16.68 15.85
N SER A 9 -3.48 15.74 16.31
CA SER A 9 -3.56 14.32 15.96
C SER A 9 -3.06 13.50 17.15
N PRO A 10 -3.49 12.23 17.29
CA PRO A 10 -2.99 11.35 18.35
C PRO A 10 -1.46 11.30 18.39
N THR A 11 -0.81 11.29 17.23
CA THR A 11 0.65 11.32 17.08
C THR A 11 1.26 12.60 17.63
N ARG A 12 0.65 13.77 17.38
CA ARG A 12 1.12 15.04 17.94
C ARG A 12 1.08 14.99 19.48
N ARG A 13 0.00 14.48 20.07
CA ARG A 13 -0.15 14.39 21.53
C ARG A 13 0.90 13.49 22.17
N VAL A 14 1.12 12.30 21.59
CA VAL A 14 2.18 11.37 22.04
C VAL A 14 3.56 12.01 21.94
N LEU A 15 3.85 12.79 20.88
CA LEU A 15 5.11 13.51 20.74
C LEU A 15 5.31 14.61 21.79
N PHE A 16 4.26 15.35 22.14
CA PHE A 16 4.31 16.36 23.19
C PHE A 16 4.41 15.74 24.59
N ASP A 17 3.73 14.62 24.84
CA ASP A 17 3.85 13.86 26.10
C ASP A 17 5.26 13.30 26.27
N LEU A 18 5.86 12.76 25.19
CA LEU A 18 7.25 12.33 25.17
C LEU A 18 8.23 13.48 25.41
N ALA A 19 7.99 14.65 24.81
CA ALA A 19 8.82 15.83 25.04
C ALA A 19 8.73 16.32 26.49
N GLY A 20 7.55 16.25 27.13
CA GLY A 20 7.37 16.57 28.54
C GLY A 20 8.13 15.64 29.47
N ILE A 21 8.17 14.33 29.14
CA ILE A 21 8.92 13.32 29.90
C ILE A 21 10.44 13.54 29.79
N LEU A 22 10.92 14.08 28.68
CA LEU A 22 12.35 14.34 28.45
C LEU A 22 12.87 15.62 29.13
N ASP A 23 11.99 16.57 29.47
CA ASP A 23 12.35 17.84 30.12
C ASP A 23 12.53 17.69 31.65
N ASP A 24 12.01 16.61 32.24
CA ASP A 24 12.22 16.28 33.65
C ASP A 24 13.61 15.65 33.86
N ARG A 25 14.44 16.33 34.64
CA ARG A 25 15.90 16.13 34.73
C ARG A 25 16.34 14.91 35.55
N GLU A 26 15.69 13.75 35.41
CA GLU A 26 16.11 12.49 36.03
C GLU A 26 16.30 11.34 35.01
N GLY A 27 17.46 11.38 34.36
CA GLY A 27 18.40 10.26 34.39
C GLY A 27 18.00 8.94 33.69
N GLY A 28 18.05 8.92 32.36
CA GLY A 28 18.37 7.72 31.56
C GLY A 28 17.25 6.73 31.30
N ALA A 29 16.50 6.29 32.33
CA ALA A 29 15.43 5.30 32.15
C ALA A 29 14.25 5.87 31.36
N GLN A 30 13.87 7.12 31.62
CA GLN A 30 12.80 7.83 30.91
C GLN A 30 13.19 8.14 29.46
N VAL A 31 14.46 8.49 29.22
CA VAL A 31 15.02 8.68 27.87
C VAL A 31 15.03 7.37 27.08
N ALA A 32 15.42 6.25 27.71
CA ALA A 32 15.38 4.94 27.09
C ALA A 32 13.95 4.51 26.72
N LEU A 33 12.97 4.80 27.59
CA LEU A 33 11.57 4.48 27.37
C LEU A 33 10.97 5.36 26.27
N ALA A 34 11.29 6.66 26.25
CA ALA A 34 10.92 7.57 25.19
C ALA A 34 11.52 7.18 23.83
N THR A 35 12.79 6.76 23.82
CA THR A 35 13.48 6.28 22.61
C THR A 35 12.87 4.97 22.11
N ALA A 36 12.56 4.03 23.00
CA ALA A 36 11.90 2.78 22.64
C ALA A 36 10.49 3.02 22.09
N ALA A 37 9.73 3.95 22.68
CA ALA A 37 8.43 4.37 22.17
C ALA A 37 8.55 5.00 20.77
N TRP A 38 9.52 5.89 20.56
CA TRP A 38 9.78 6.47 19.25
C TRP A 38 10.17 5.43 18.19
N VAL A 39 11.01 4.46 18.54
CA VAL A 39 11.42 3.36 17.64
C VAL A 39 10.23 2.45 17.30
N ALA A 40 9.41 2.09 18.29
CA ALA A 40 8.19 1.30 18.05
C ALA A 40 7.21 2.06 17.14
N LEU A 41 7.05 3.37 17.35
CA LEU A 41 6.16 4.21 16.58
C LEU A 41 6.69 4.41 15.16
N THR A 42 7.98 4.66 14.97
CA THR A 42 8.59 4.74 13.63
C THR A 42 8.51 3.41 12.89
N LYS A 43 8.65 2.27 13.57
CA LYS A 43 8.46 0.95 12.96
C LYS A 43 7.01 0.70 12.52
N GLU A 44 6.03 1.05 13.35
CA GLU A 44 4.61 1.01 12.96
C GLU A 44 4.32 1.93 11.78
N PHE A 45 4.91 3.13 11.75
CA PHE A 45 4.83 4.03 10.61
C PHE A 45 5.48 3.41 9.38
N GLU A 46 6.69 2.88 9.46
CA GLU A 46 7.33 2.18 8.34
C GLU A 46 6.46 1.03 7.85
N GLU A 47 5.89 0.20 8.72
CA GLU A 47 4.99 -0.90 8.32
C GLU A 47 3.68 -0.41 7.67
N GLN A 48 3.16 0.75 8.08
CA GLN A 48 1.98 1.37 7.48
C GLN A 48 2.27 2.08 6.14
N PHE A 49 3.43 2.71 6.01
CA PHE A 49 3.83 3.50 4.84
C PHE A 49 4.72 2.73 3.85
N THR A 50 5.15 1.51 4.18
CA THR A 50 5.77 0.60 3.23
C THR A 50 4.73 0.26 2.16
N PRO A 51 5.06 0.37 0.85
CA PRO A 51 4.14 -0.01 -0.21
C PRO A 51 3.75 -1.49 -0.05
N LYS A 52 2.52 -1.73 0.39
CA LYS A 52 1.96 -3.08 0.55
C LYS A 52 1.51 -3.62 -0.80
N SER A 53 1.68 -4.92 -1.02
CA SER A 53 1.09 -5.56 -2.19
C SER A 53 -0.45 -5.46 -2.13
N PRO A 54 -1.15 -5.38 -3.28
CA PRO A 54 -2.61 -5.24 -3.30
C PRO A 54 -3.34 -6.33 -2.49
N LEU A 55 -2.84 -7.57 -2.52
CA LEU A 55 -3.39 -8.69 -1.74
C LEU A 55 -3.22 -8.52 -0.23
N ARG A 56 -2.10 -7.93 0.21
CA ARG A 56 -1.86 -7.66 1.63
C ARG A 56 -2.79 -6.57 2.15
N VAL A 57 -3.02 -5.52 1.36
CA VAL A 57 -4.02 -4.48 1.68
C VAL A 57 -5.42 -5.09 1.80
N GLN A 58 -5.80 -5.99 0.90
CA GLN A 58 -7.09 -6.67 0.95
C GLN A 58 -7.25 -7.56 2.19
N ALA A 59 -6.22 -8.34 2.53
CA ALA A 59 -6.25 -9.21 3.71
C ALA A 59 -6.36 -8.40 5.01
N GLU A 60 -5.64 -7.29 5.11
CA GLU A 60 -5.72 -6.37 6.25
C GLU A 60 -7.08 -5.67 6.32
N TYR A 61 -7.62 -5.22 5.19
CA TYR A 61 -8.96 -4.63 5.13
C TYR A 61 -10.04 -5.56 5.67
N LEU A 62 -10.06 -6.81 5.20
CA LEU A 62 -11.04 -7.82 5.65
C LEU A 62 -10.86 -8.17 7.13
N ARG A 63 -9.62 -8.20 7.61
CA ARG A 63 -9.32 -8.41 9.04
C ARG A 63 -9.86 -7.26 9.88
N ASN A 64 -9.57 -6.02 9.48
CA ASN A 64 -9.99 -4.81 10.19
C ASN A 64 -11.51 -4.68 10.21
N GLN A 65 -12.21 -5.02 9.11
CA GLN A 65 -13.67 -5.06 9.10
C GLN A 65 -14.24 -6.07 10.12
N ARG A 66 -13.67 -7.28 10.20
CA ARG A 66 -14.12 -8.29 11.18
C ARG A 66 -13.90 -7.83 12.61
N GLU A 67 -12.77 -7.19 12.87
CA GLU A 67 -12.42 -6.65 14.19
C GLU A 67 -13.37 -5.51 14.58
N LEU A 68 -13.57 -4.53 13.70
CA LEU A 68 -14.51 -3.42 13.94
C LEU A 68 -15.94 -3.91 14.18
N LYS A 69 -16.38 -4.92 13.40
CA LYS A 69 -17.67 -5.57 13.61
C LYS A 69 -17.76 -6.29 14.96
N SER A 70 -16.68 -6.92 15.41
CA SER A 70 -16.62 -7.57 16.73
C SER A 70 -16.69 -6.58 17.89
N LEU A 71 -16.26 -5.33 17.66
CA LEU A 71 -16.34 -4.23 18.61
C LEU A 71 -17.70 -3.49 18.57
N GLY A 72 -18.65 -3.96 17.75
CA GLY A 72 -19.97 -3.34 17.61
C GLY A 72 -19.94 -2.00 16.87
N ILE A 73 -18.84 -1.68 16.18
CA ILE A 73 -18.71 -0.46 15.39
C ILE A 73 -19.30 -0.75 14.01
N GLU A 74 -20.41 -0.10 13.68
CA GLU A 74 -20.94 -0.13 12.31
C GLU A 74 -20.00 0.63 11.38
N THR A 75 -19.21 -0.11 10.61
CA THR A 75 -18.44 0.48 9.51
C THR A 75 -19.38 0.73 8.34
N PRO A 76 -19.36 1.93 7.72
CA PRO A 76 -20.09 2.15 6.49
C PRO A 76 -19.65 1.10 5.45
N ASP A 77 -20.63 0.47 4.82
CA ASP A 77 -20.40 -0.46 3.72
C ASP A 77 -19.88 0.36 2.55
N LEU A 78 -18.56 0.50 2.47
CA LEU A 78 -17.90 1.06 1.30
C LEU A 78 -18.26 0.13 0.15
N ARG A 79 -19.25 0.54 -0.64
CA ARG A 79 -19.72 -0.19 -1.81
C ARG A 79 -18.49 -0.61 -2.61
N GLY A 80 -18.42 -1.88 -2.99
CA GLY A 80 -17.25 -2.50 -3.61
C GLY A 80 -16.73 -1.86 -4.90
N GLU A 81 -17.34 -0.76 -5.37
CA GLU A 81 -16.80 0.13 -6.40
C GLU A 81 -15.52 0.84 -5.95
N ASP A 82 -15.41 1.24 -4.67
CA ASP A 82 -14.18 1.88 -4.12
C ASP A 82 -13.09 0.86 -3.74
N LEU A 83 -13.45 -0.42 -3.70
CA LEU A 83 -12.59 -1.57 -3.40
C LEU A 83 -12.46 -2.52 -4.60
N GLN A 84 -12.58 -1.98 -5.82
CA GLN A 84 -12.16 -2.71 -7.02
C GLN A 84 -10.63 -2.87 -6.98
N PHE A 85 -10.18 -3.85 -6.19
CA PHE A 85 -8.88 -4.45 -6.37
C PHE A 85 -8.95 -5.15 -7.72
N ASP A 86 -8.47 -4.46 -8.76
CA ASP A 86 -8.40 -5.02 -10.12
C ASP A 86 -7.87 -6.44 -10.02
N VAL A 87 -8.74 -7.42 -10.32
CA VAL A 87 -8.29 -8.79 -10.52
C VAL A 87 -7.14 -8.71 -11.50
N LEU A 88 -5.95 -9.15 -11.06
CA LEU A 88 -4.74 -9.02 -11.85
C LEU A 88 -5.02 -9.67 -13.20
N PRO A 89 -4.87 -8.93 -14.31
CA PRO A 89 -5.23 -9.45 -15.60
C PRO A 89 -4.32 -10.63 -15.91
N THR A 90 -4.92 -11.75 -16.29
CA THR A 90 -4.19 -13.00 -16.50
C THR A 90 -3.72 -13.12 -17.93
N THR A 91 -4.32 -12.36 -18.85
CA THR A 91 -3.94 -12.34 -20.27
C THR A 91 -3.59 -10.93 -20.73
N PRO A 92 -2.73 -10.78 -21.76
CA PRO A 92 -2.45 -9.47 -22.35
C PRO A 92 -3.68 -8.77 -22.93
N VAL A 93 -4.71 -9.53 -23.32
CA VAL A 93 -5.95 -8.98 -23.89
C VAL A 93 -6.80 -8.35 -22.79
N GLU A 94 -7.04 -9.08 -21.70
CA GLU A 94 -7.70 -8.56 -20.50
C GLU A 94 -6.99 -7.31 -19.97
N PHE A 95 -5.66 -7.36 -19.93
CA PHE A 95 -4.86 -6.25 -19.43
C PHE A 95 -4.98 -5.00 -20.32
N ALA A 96 -4.95 -5.18 -21.65
CA ALA A 96 -5.18 -4.07 -22.56
C ALA A 96 -6.56 -3.45 -22.39
N GLN A 97 -7.61 -4.28 -22.21
CA GLN A 97 -8.96 -3.79 -21.94
C GLN A 97 -9.05 -3.00 -20.63
N GLN A 98 -8.43 -3.49 -19.55
CA GLN A 98 -8.36 -2.76 -18.28
C GLN A 98 -7.66 -1.40 -18.42
N LEU A 99 -6.65 -1.31 -19.29
CA LEU A 99 -5.91 -0.09 -19.56
C LEU A 99 -6.58 0.86 -20.60
N GLY A 100 -7.75 0.49 -21.14
CA GLY A 100 -8.47 1.30 -22.13
C GLY A 100 -8.02 1.10 -23.59
N TYR A 101 -7.28 0.03 -23.89
CA TYR A 101 -6.80 -0.28 -25.23
C TYR A 101 -7.71 -1.30 -25.93
N ALA A 102 -8.11 -0.98 -27.17
CA ALA A 102 -8.91 -1.87 -28.04
C ALA A 102 -8.05 -2.70 -29.02
N ASP A 103 -6.74 -2.79 -28.79
CA ASP A 103 -5.78 -3.37 -29.74
C ASP A 103 -5.54 -4.89 -29.57
N GLY A 104 -6.41 -5.54 -28.79
CA GLY A 104 -6.34 -6.97 -28.51
C GLY A 104 -5.05 -7.40 -27.80
N GLY A 105 -4.45 -6.53 -26.97
CA GLY A 105 -3.24 -6.85 -26.20
C GLY A 105 -1.92 -6.58 -26.92
N ARG A 106 -1.94 -5.86 -28.04
CA ARG A 106 -0.73 -5.59 -28.84
C ARG A 106 0.24 -4.66 -28.11
N ALA A 107 -0.25 -3.58 -27.51
CA ALA A 107 0.54 -2.64 -26.71
C ALA A 107 1.17 -3.34 -25.51
N VAL A 108 0.39 -4.13 -24.78
CA VAL A 108 0.86 -4.90 -23.63
C VAL A 108 1.98 -5.87 -24.03
N ARG A 109 1.79 -6.66 -25.09
CA ARG A 109 2.84 -7.58 -25.60
C ARG A 109 4.10 -6.84 -26.07
N LYS A 110 3.97 -5.63 -26.63
CA LYS A 110 5.13 -4.82 -27.02
C LYS A 110 5.95 -4.41 -25.80
N VAL A 111 5.29 -3.96 -24.74
CA VAL A 111 5.95 -3.56 -23.48
C VAL A 111 6.58 -4.77 -22.79
N LEU A 112 5.87 -5.90 -22.73
CA LEU A 112 6.41 -7.14 -22.15
C LEU A 112 7.68 -7.63 -22.86
N ARG A 113 7.74 -7.58 -24.20
CA ARG A 113 8.96 -7.93 -24.94
C ARG A 113 10.16 -7.03 -24.64
N LEU A 114 9.92 -5.79 -24.24
CA LEU A 114 10.99 -4.86 -23.88
C LEU A 114 11.49 -5.12 -22.46
N GLY A 115 10.60 -5.48 -21.53
CA GLY A 115 10.95 -5.76 -20.14
C GLY A 115 11.48 -7.17 -19.87
N PHE A 116 11.09 -8.14 -20.70
CA PHE A 116 11.41 -9.57 -20.53
C PHE A 116 11.99 -10.14 -21.83
N PRO A 117 13.23 -9.78 -22.20
CA PRO A 117 13.85 -10.19 -23.45
C PRO A 117 14.14 -11.70 -23.53
N ASP A 118 14.29 -12.36 -22.38
CA ASP A 118 14.57 -13.80 -22.26
C ASP A 118 13.30 -14.67 -22.40
N HIS A 119 12.12 -14.06 -22.54
CA HIS A 119 10.88 -14.78 -22.75
C HIS A 119 10.89 -15.52 -24.09
N ASP A 120 10.50 -16.80 -24.10
CA ASP A 120 10.53 -17.63 -25.30
C ASP A 120 9.61 -17.06 -26.39
N ARG A 121 10.19 -16.82 -27.58
CA ARG A 121 9.57 -16.11 -28.70
C ARG A 121 8.29 -16.79 -29.21
N HIS A 122 8.18 -18.10 -29.04
CA HIS A 122 7.02 -18.89 -29.48
C HIS A 122 6.03 -19.20 -28.36
N SER A 123 6.37 -18.87 -27.12
CA SER A 123 5.50 -19.09 -25.98
C SER A 123 4.49 -17.94 -25.82
N GLY A 124 3.28 -18.30 -25.37
CA GLY A 124 2.26 -17.32 -25.01
C GLY A 124 2.67 -16.51 -23.78
N TRP A 125 2.13 -15.30 -23.66
CA TRP A 125 2.32 -14.45 -22.47
C TRP A 125 1.28 -14.73 -21.36
N ALA A 126 0.43 -15.74 -21.55
CA ALA A 126 -0.60 -16.10 -20.57
C ALA A 126 -0.23 -17.42 -19.89
N PRO A 127 -0.41 -17.55 -18.55
CA PRO A 127 -0.87 -16.51 -17.64
C PRO A 127 0.22 -15.45 -17.36
N LEU A 128 -0.18 -14.19 -17.18
CA LEU A 128 0.72 -13.10 -16.78
C LEU A 128 1.11 -13.25 -15.31
N THR A 129 2.41 -13.07 -15.03
CA THR A 129 2.91 -13.03 -13.65
C THR A 129 2.64 -11.65 -13.01
N PRO A 130 2.60 -11.55 -11.67
CA PRO A 130 2.46 -10.25 -11.00
C PRO A 130 3.55 -9.24 -11.39
N GLU A 131 4.78 -9.73 -11.61
CA GLU A 131 5.91 -8.90 -12.04
C GLU A 131 5.68 -8.32 -13.45
N GLN A 132 5.20 -9.14 -14.39
CA GLN A 132 4.83 -8.70 -15.73
C GLN A 132 3.70 -7.67 -15.71
N VAL A 133 2.70 -7.87 -14.83
CA VAL A 133 1.61 -6.90 -14.65
C VAL A 133 2.13 -5.56 -14.14
N ASN A 134 2.96 -5.58 -13.11
CA ASN A 134 3.53 -4.36 -12.52
C ASN A 134 4.44 -3.62 -13.52
N TYR A 135 5.26 -4.34 -14.28
CA TYR A 135 6.12 -3.75 -15.29
C TYR A 135 5.31 -2.99 -16.35
N VAL A 136 4.25 -3.60 -16.88
CA VAL A 136 3.39 -2.95 -17.88
C VAL A 136 2.65 -1.75 -17.27
N ARG A 137 2.15 -1.83 -16.03
CA ARG A 137 1.52 -0.66 -15.38
C ARG A 137 2.48 0.53 -15.25
N ALA A 138 3.76 0.27 -15.01
CA ALA A 138 4.78 1.31 -14.90
C ALA A 138 5.16 1.94 -16.26
N HIS A 139 5.06 1.19 -17.36
CA HIS A 139 5.59 1.60 -18.67
C HIS A 139 4.51 1.87 -19.73
N LEU A 140 3.27 1.46 -19.49
CA LEU A 140 2.14 1.67 -20.40
C LEU A 140 1.10 2.54 -19.70
N ALA A 141 1.01 3.79 -20.14
CA ALA A 141 0.02 4.73 -19.62
C ALA A 141 -1.41 4.24 -19.91
N ARG A 142 -2.31 4.42 -18.94
CA ARG A 142 -3.75 4.19 -19.10
C ARG A 142 -4.34 5.21 -20.08
N ARG A 143 -5.28 4.77 -20.91
CA ARG A 143 -5.98 5.62 -21.90
C ARG A 143 -7.41 5.91 -21.49
#